data_AF-A0A9Q0J885-F1
#
_entry.id   AF-A0A9Q0J885-F1
#
_cell.length_a   1.000
_cell.length_b   1.000
_cell.length_c   1.000
_cell.angle_alpha   90.00
_cell.angle_beta   90.00
_cell.angle_gamma   90.00
#
_symmetry.space_group_name_H-M   'P 1'
#
loop_
_entity.id
_entity.type
_entity.pdbx_description
1 polymer ?
#
loop_
_entity_poly.entity_id
_entity_poly.type
_entity_poly.pdbx_seq_one_letter_code
_entity_poly.pdbx_strand_id
1 'polypeptide(L)'
;MMREERKIRGERVLVHNLSGLILATFDRLSSLTSINISYNELEGPLPNCKAFQKASFNEYRNNSGLCGKMSGLRPCYTTKSSKPMARKTKMVIAITVIGCLLLLFSIEGCAFLTYVRGRRKQQQAVAAEHI
;
A
#
# COMPACT_ATOMS: atom_id res chain seq x y z
N MET A 1 -49.80 19.75 -15.42
CA MET A 1 -48.97 20.72 -14.68
C MET A 1 -47.81 19.97 -14.06
N MET A 2 -46.59 20.21 -14.58
CA MET A 2 -45.26 19.92 -14.00
C MET A 2 -44.89 18.44 -13.77
N ARG A 3 -43.69 17.94 -14.10
CA ARG A 3 -42.55 18.42 -14.89
C ARG A 3 -41.63 17.21 -15.07
N GLU A 4 -41.09 17.09 -16.26
CA GLU A 4 -39.91 16.34 -16.69
C GLU A 4 -38.94 15.84 -15.61
N GLU A 5 -38.67 14.53 -15.59
CA GLU A 5 -37.38 13.96 -15.16
C GLU A 5 -37.00 12.90 -16.21
N ARG A 6 -36.48 13.34 -17.36
CA ARG A 6 -35.59 12.48 -18.17
C ARG A 6 -34.30 12.28 -17.37
N LYS A 7 -34.27 11.27 -16.50
CA LYS A 7 -33.06 10.88 -15.78
C LYS A 7 -32.43 9.65 -16.42
N ILE A 8 -31.42 9.98 -17.22
CA ILE A 8 -30.53 9.14 -18.01
C ILE A 8 -30.04 7.93 -17.20
N ARG A 9 -30.23 6.72 -17.76
CA ARG A 9 -29.64 5.41 -17.39
C ARG A 9 -29.11 5.32 -15.95
N GLY A 10 -30.01 5.07 -15.01
CA GLY A 10 -29.60 4.53 -13.71
C GLY A 10 -29.25 3.04 -13.88
N GLU A 11 -27.97 2.72 -13.98
CA GLU A 11 -27.49 1.34 -13.79
C GLU A 11 -27.79 0.94 -12.34
N ARG A 12 -28.97 0.36 -12.13
CA ARG A 12 -29.35 -0.24 -10.85
C ARG A 12 -28.63 -1.58 -10.76
N VAL A 13 -27.65 -1.66 -9.89
CA VAL A 13 -26.99 -2.92 -9.56
C VAL A 13 -27.75 -3.56 -8.40
N LEU A 14 -28.36 -4.70 -8.69
CA LEU A 14 -28.95 -5.62 -7.72
C LEU A 14 -28.02 -6.82 -7.64
N VAL A 15 -27.42 -7.06 -6.47
CA VAL A 15 -26.58 -8.25 -6.29
C VAL A 15 -27.11 -9.10 -5.15
N HIS A 16 -27.26 -10.38 -5.44
CA HIS A 16 -27.79 -11.38 -4.52
C HIS A 16 -26.71 -12.43 -4.25
N ASN A 17 -26.66 -12.91 -3.01
CA ASN A 17 -25.77 -13.97 -2.55
C ASN A 17 -24.26 -13.69 -2.66
N LEU A 18 -23.85 -12.43 -2.45
CA LEU A 18 -22.45 -12.07 -2.25
C LEU A 18 -22.02 -12.37 -0.82
N SER A 19 -20.81 -12.91 -0.66
CA SER A 19 -20.12 -13.03 0.61
C SER A 19 -18.71 -12.43 0.50
N GLY A 20 -18.21 -11.89 1.61
CA GLY A 20 -16.84 -11.36 1.72
C GLY A 20 -16.72 -9.84 1.70
N LEU A 21 -15.50 -9.35 1.49
CA LEU A 21 -15.16 -7.94 1.66
C LEU A 21 -15.72 -7.07 0.52
N ILE A 22 -16.37 -5.97 0.88
CA ILE A 22 -16.76 -4.95 -0.11
C ILE A 22 -15.50 -4.26 -0.66
N LEU A 23 -15.17 -4.56 -1.92
CA LEU A 23 -13.97 -4.03 -2.57
C LEU A 23 -14.10 -2.51 -2.77
N ALA A 24 -13.02 -1.77 -2.51
CA ALA A 24 -12.91 -0.33 -2.79
C ALA A 24 -13.13 0.04 -4.28
N THR A 25 -13.25 -0.95 -5.18
CA THR A 25 -13.63 -0.74 -6.59
C THR A 25 -14.95 0.00 -6.74
N PHE A 26 -15.89 -0.15 -5.80
CA PHE A 26 -17.15 0.62 -5.79
C PHE A 26 -16.93 2.14 -5.61
N ASP A 27 -15.81 2.58 -5.02
CA ASP A 27 -15.47 4.01 -4.96
C ASP A 27 -15.20 4.60 -6.36
N ARG A 28 -14.78 3.76 -7.32
CA ARG A 28 -14.44 4.18 -8.68
C ARG A 28 -15.65 4.22 -9.62
N LEU A 29 -16.80 3.66 -9.21
CA LEU A 29 -18.02 3.64 -10.00
C LEU A 29 -18.77 4.96 -9.85
N SER A 30 -18.28 6.01 -10.53
CA SER A 30 -18.84 7.36 -10.47
C SER A 30 -20.20 7.53 -11.17
N SER A 31 -20.56 6.60 -12.07
CA SER A 31 -21.85 6.55 -12.76
C SER A 31 -22.96 5.93 -11.91
N LEU A 32 -22.62 5.23 -10.82
CA LEU A 32 -23.59 4.52 -10.00
C LEU A 32 -24.47 5.53 -9.25
N THR A 33 -25.78 5.47 -9.48
CA THR A 33 -26.76 6.42 -8.91
C THR A 33 -27.65 5.81 -7.84
N SER A 34 -27.81 4.48 -7.83
CA SER A 34 -28.60 3.72 -6.86
C SER A 34 -28.00 2.32 -6.70
N ILE A 35 -28.03 1.77 -5.48
CA ILE A 35 -27.49 0.44 -5.19
C ILE A 35 -28.38 -0.29 -4.18
N ASN A 36 -28.61 -1.58 -4.40
CA ASN A 36 -29.24 -2.44 -3.41
C ASN A 36 -28.40 -3.72 -3.24
N ILE A 37 -27.76 -3.83 -2.08
CA ILE A 37 -26.94 -4.95 -1.63
C ILE A 37 -27.52 -5.59 -0.35
N SER A 38 -28.80 -5.35 -0.07
CA SER A 38 -29.47 -5.93 1.10
C SER A 38 -29.47 -7.45 1.03
N TYR A 39 -29.51 -8.11 2.20
CA TYR A 39 -29.58 -9.57 2.30
C TYR A 39 -28.39 -10.31 1.66
N ASN A 40 -27.18 -9.83 1.95
CA ASN A 40 -25.94 -10.50 1.57
C ASN A 40 -25.09 -10.74 2.83
N GLU A 41 -23.94 -11.38 2.67
CA GLU A 41 -22.98 -11.65 3.75
C GLU A 41 -21.72 -10.78 3.57
N LEU A 42 -21.94 -9.48 3.28
CA LEU A 42 -20.84 -8.54 3.04
C LEU A 42 -20.22 -8.05 4.34
N GLU A 43 -18.90 -7.84 4.29
CA GLU A 43 -18.10 -7.38 5.41
C GLU A 43 -17.24 -6.17 5.05
N GLY A 44 -16.89 -5.37 6.07
CA GLY A 44 -15.94 -4.27 5.97
C GLY A 44 -16.59 -2.87 5.80
N PRO A 45 -15.76 -1.86 5.51
CA PRO A 45 -16.21 -0.47 5.42
C PRO A 45 -17.07 -0.22 4.18
N LEU A 46 -18.23 0.45 4.33
CA LEU A 46 -18.98 0.92 3.17
C LEU A 46 -18.14 1.94 2.34
N PRO A 47 -18.02 1.74 1.02
CA PRO A 47 -17.36 2.67 0.11
C PRO A 47 -17.99 4.06 0.16
N ASN A 48 -17.18 5.11 0.01
CA ASN A 48 -17.62 6.49 0.05
C ASN A 48 -17.97 7.00 -1.36
N CYS A 49 -18.93 6.35 -2.02
CA CYS A 49 -19.42 6.77 -3.33
C CYS A 49 -20.82 7.40 -3.25
N LYS A 50 -21.20 8.17 -4.30
CA LYS A 50 -22.48 8.90 -4.35
C LYS A 50 -23.70 7.98 -4.21
N ALA A 51 -23.61 6.73 -4.67
CA ALA A 51 -24.69 5.76 -4.54
C ALA A 51 -24.92 5.36 -3.08
N PHE A 52 -23.87 5.00 -2.33
CA PHE A 52 -24.00 4.65 -0.91
C PHE A 52 -24.34 5.85 -0.02
N GLN A 53 -23.92 7.07 -0.38
CA GLN A 53 -24.34 8.27 0.34
C GLN A 53 -25.84 8.57 0.20
N LYS A 54 -26.44 8.18 -0.93
CA LYS A 54 -27.89 8.33 -1.18
C LYS A 54 -28.68 7.09 -0.78
N ALA A 55 -28.00 5.99 -0.49
CA ALA A 55 -28.64 4.74 -0.13
C ALA A 55 -29.25 4.83 1.28
N SER A 56 -30.47 4.34 1.40
CA SER A 56 -31.18 4.16 2.66
C SER A 56 -30.68 2.91 3.39
N PHE A 57 -30.94 2.82 4.71
CA PHE A 57 -30.62 1.62 5.49
C PHE A 57 -31.16 0.32 4.88
N ASN A 58 -32.31 0.39 4.20
CA ASN A 58 -32.91 -0.77 3.54
C ASN A 58 -32.08 -1.33 2.39
N GLU A 59 -31.24 -0.54 1.75
CA GLU A 59 -30.43 -0.95 0.60
C GLU A 59 -29.16 -1.70 1.00
N TYR A 60 -28.76 -1.66 2.28
CA TYR A 60 -27.60 -2.39 2.80
C TYR A 60 -27.91 -3.20 4.07
N ARG A 61 -29.19 -3.31 4.45
CA ARG A 61 -29.62 -4.10 5.62
C ARG A 61 -29.24 -5.57 5.49
N ASN A 62 -29.19 -6.25 6.63
CA ASN A 62 -28.91 -7.69 6.72
C ASN A 62 -27.55 -8.08 6.13
N ASN A 63 -26.52 -7.24 6.35
CA ASN A 63 -25.11 -7.52 6.14
C ASN A 63 -24.38 -7.22 7.47
N SER A 64 -24.29 -8.18 8.37
CA SER A 64 -23.82 -7.99 9.75
C SER A 64 -22.33 -7.60 9.87
N GLY A 65 -21.53 -7.92 8.85
CA GLY A 65 -20.11 -7.60 8.80
C GLY A 65 -19.81 -6.17 8.38
N LEU A 66 -20.79 -5.41 7.86
CA LEU A 66 -20.57 -4.04 7.42
C LEU A 66 -20.30 -3.09 8.60
N CYS A 67 -19.46 -2.10 8.34
CA CYS A 67 -19.18 -1.01 9.25
C CYS A 67 -19.06 0.31 8.49
N GLY A 68 -19.22 1.45 9.18
CA GLY A 68 -19.09 2.75 8.53
C GLY A 68 -19.64 3.89 9.37
N LYS A 69 -19.72 5.06 8.73
CA LYS A 69 -20.32 6.28 9.33
C LYS A 69 -21.80 6.42 9.02
N MET A 70 -22.36 5.55 8.18
CA MET A 70 -23.76 5.60 7.76
C MET A 70 -24.68 5.08 8.87
N SER A 71 -25.88 5.63 8.94
CA SER A 71 -26.88 5.27 9.95
C SER A 71 -27.18 3.77 9.94
N GLY A 72 -27.23 3.16 11.13
CA GLY A 72 -27.50 1.73 11.29
C GLY A 72 -26.29 0.82 11.11
N LEU A 73 -25.08 1.35 10.87
CA LEU A 73 -23.84 0.59 10.90
C LEU A 73 -23.00 0.91 12.13
N ARG A 74 -22.27 -0.09 12.62
CA ARG A 74 -21.23 0.12 13.63
C ARG A 74 -20.05 0.89 13.04
N PRO A 75 -19.35 1.73 13.80
CA PRO A 75 -18.10 2.34 13.36
C PRO A 75 -17.08 1.27 12.98
N CYS A 76 -16.32 1.51 11.91
CA CYS A 76 -15.18 0.65 11.60
C CYS A 76 -14.05 0.91 12.60
N TYR A 77 -13.59 -0.15 13.25
CA TYR A 77 -12.35 -0.10 14.03
C TYR A 77 -11.17 -0.07 13.07
N THR A 78 -10.68 1.12 12.75
CA THR A 78 -9.37 1.24 12.13
C THR A 78 -8.34 0.88 13.19
N THR A 79 -7.90 -0.37 13.22
CA THR A 79 -6.55 -0.60 13.73
C THR A 79 -5.67 0.25 12.83
N LYS A 80 -4.99 1.26 13.40
CA LYS A 80 -3.94 1.95 12.66
C LYS A 80 -2.98 0.86 12.23
N SER A 81 -3.10 0.36 10.99
CA SER A 81 -2.13 -0.56 10.42
C SER A 81 -0.83 0.21 10.48
N SER A 82 -0.01 -0.14 11.46
CA SER A 82 1.14 0.61 11.90
C SER A 82 2.29 0.38 10.93
N LYS A 83 2.02 0.48 9.61
CA LYS A 83 2.90 0.16 8.47
C LYS A 83 4.18 -0.60 8.89
N PRO A 84 4.09 -1.80 9.50
CA PRO A 84 5.29 -2.46 10.00
C PRO A 84 6.20 -2.82 8.81
N MET A 85 5.58 -3.02 7.64
CA MET A 85 6.24 -3.35 6.39
C MET A 85 7.14 -2.23 5.86
N ALA A 86 6.68 -0.98 5.83
CA ALA A 86 7.45 0.12 5.24
C ALA A 86 8.70 0.50 6.06
N ARG A 87 8.62 0.37 7.39
CA ARG A 87 9.77 0.61 8.28
C ARG A 87 10.82 -0.51 8.14
N LYS A 88 10.38 -1.77 8.05
CA LYS A 88 11.27 -2.93 7.83
C LYS A 88 11.99 -2.84 6.48
N THR A 89 11.27 -2.52 5.39
CA THR A 89 11.89 -2.38 4.06
C THR A 89 12.92 -1.26 4.02
N LYS A 90 12.64 -0.09 4.61
CA LYS A 90 13.61 1.02 4.68
C LYS A 90 14.87 0.67 5.46
N MET A 91 14.74 -0.07 6.55
CA MET A 91 15.89 -0.51 7.35
C MET A 91 16.76 -1.51 6.58
N VAL A 92 16.15 -2.49 5.90
CA VAL A 92 16.90 -3.46 5.08
C VAL A 92 17.68 -2.75 3.98
N ILE A 93 17.04 -1.83 3.25
CA ILE A 93 17.72 -1.07 2.18
C ILE A 93 18.89 -0.26 2.74
N ALA A 94 18.71 0.41 3.88
CA ALA A 94 19.79 1.20 4.50
C ALA A 94 21.00 0.33 4.89
N ILE A 95 20.75 -0.84 5.51
CA ILE A 95 21.82 -1.77 5.91
C ILE A 95 22.56 -2.29 4.67
N THR A 96 21.84 -2.69 3.62
CA THR A 96 22.46 -3.19 2.38
C THR A 96 23.34 -2.13 1.73
N VAL A 97 22.87 -0.88 1.62
CA VAL A 97 23.64 0.22 1.01
C VAL A 97 24.91 0.52 1.81
N ILE A 98 24.81 0.62 3.14
CA ILE A 98 25.96 0.89 4.01
C ILE A 98 26.98 -0.26 3.91
N GLY A 99 26.51 -1.51 3.91
CA GLY A 99 27.37 -2.68 3.76
C GLY A 99 28.16 -2.67 2.45
N CYS A 100 27.51 -2.36 1.32
CA CYS A 100 28.18 -2.27 0.02
C CYS A 100 29.25 -1.17 0.00
N LEU A 101 28.97 0.01 0.57
CA LEU A 101 29.93 1.11 0.61
C LEU A 101 31.18 0.73 1.42
N LEU A 102 31.02 0.11 2.59
CA LEU A 102 32.15 -0.32 3.42
C LEU A 102 33.02 -1.38 2.75
N LEU A 103 32.42 -2.30 2.00
CA LEU A 103 33.17 -3.30 1.24
C LEU A 103 34.00 -2.66 0.13
N LEU A 104 33.44 -1.70 -0.62
CA LEU A 104 34.18 -0.98 -1.67
C LEU A 104 35.37 -0.20 -1.09
N PHE A 105 35.16 0.55 0.00
CA PHE A 105 36.26 1.26 0.67
C PHE A 105 37.35 0.33 1.20
N SER A 106 36.96 -0.85 1.70
CA SER A 106 37.92 -1.84 2.20
C SER A 106 38.78 -2.42 1.09
N ILE A 107 38.21 -2.69 -0.09
CA ILE A 107 38.93 -3.21 -1.25
C ILE A 107 39.95 -2.18 -1.77
N GLU A 108 39.51 -0.94 -1.98
CA GLU A 108 40.37 0.16 -2.42
C GLU A 108 41.50 0.41 -1.40
N GLY A 109 41.17 0.42 -0.11
CA GLY A 109 42.15 0.57 0.97
C GLY A 109 43.18 -0.55 1.00
N CYS A 110 42.75 -1.81 0.88
CA CYS A 110 43.63 -2.97 0.81
C CYS A 110 44.55 -2.92 -0.42
N ALA A 111 44.02 -2.60 -1.59
CA ALA A 111 44.79 -2.46 -2.83
C ALA A 111 45.83 -1.34 -2.74
N PHE A 112 45.46 -0.19 -2.17
CA PHE A 112 46.38 0.92 -1.95
C PHE A 112 47.51 0.55 -0.97
N LEU A 113 47.17 -0.11 0.14
CA LEU A 113 48.16 -0.53 1.14
C LEU A 113 49.14 -1.58 0.60
N THR A 114 48.67 -2.54 -0.20
CA THR A 114 49.55 -3.53 -0.84
C THR A 114 50.43 -2.87 -1.90
N TYR A 115 49.89 -1.94 -2.69
CA TYR A 115 50.64 -1.15 -3.67
C TYR A 115 51.78 -0.35 -3.01
N VAL A 116 51.50 0.39 -1.94
CA VAL A 116 52.51 1.19 -1.22
C VAL A 116 53.58 0.30 -0.59
N ARG A 117 53.18 -0.83 0.03
CA ARG A 117 54.15 -1.79 0.60
C ARG A 117 55.04 -2.41 -0.46
N GLY A 118 54.51 -2.71 -1.65
CA GLY A 118 55.28 -3.21 -2.80
C GLY A 118 56.34 -2.21 -3.25
N ARG A 119 55.97 -0.92 -3.40
CA ARG A 119 56.94 0.12 -3.77
C ARG A 119 58.04 0.31 -2.73
N ARG A 120 57.72 0.26 -1.43
CA ARG A 120 58.72 0.36 -0.36
C ARG A 120 59.72 -0.80 -0.39
N LYS A 121 59.25 -2.04 -0.62
CA LYS A 121 60.13 -3.21 -0.77
C LYS A 121 61.07 -3.07 -1.97
N GLN A 122 60.58 -2.57 -3.11
CA GLN A 122 61.43 -2.31 -4.27
C GLN A 122 62.50 -1.24 -3.98
N GLN A 123 62.13 -0.14 -3.31
CA GLN A 123 63.10 0.90 -2.92
C GLN A 123 64.15 0.38 -1.94
N GLN A 124 63.76 -0.47 -0.97
CA GLN A 124 64.68 -1.08 -0.03
C GLN A 124 65.63 -2.08 -0.71
N ALA A 125 65.14 -2.89 -1.66
CA ALA A 125 65.98 -3.82 -2.42
C ALA A 125 67.03 -3.08 -3.27
N VAL A 126 66.63 -2.01 -3.97
CA VAL A 126 67.55 -1.17 -4.75
C VAL A 126 68.58 -0.47 -3.86
N ALA A 127 68.22 -0.03 -2.66
CA ALA A 127 69.16 0.56 -1.71
C ALA A 127 70.14 -0.46 -1.10
N ALA A 128 69.73 -1.72 -0.92
CA ALA A 128 70.60 -2.78 -0.40
C ALA A 128 71.62 -3.28 -1.44
N GLU A 129 71.33 -3.13 -2.74
CA GLU A 129 72.24 -3.53 -3.83
C GLU A 129 73.36 -2.51 -4.09
N HIS A 130 73.31 -1.33 -3.43
CA HIS A 130 74.26 -0.23 -3.62
C HIS A 130 75.20 0.01 -2.41
N ILE A 131 75.26 -0.94 -1.47
CA ILE A 131 76.19 -1.03 -0.33
C ILE A 131 77.11 -2.23 -0.56
#